data_AF-D9USU0-F1
#
_entry.id   AF-D9USU0-F1
#
_cell.length_a   1.000
_cell.length_b   1.000
_cell.length_c   1.000
_cell.angle_alpha   90.00
_cell.angle_beta   90.00
_cell.angle_gamma   90.00
#
_symmetry.space_group_name_H-M   'P 1'
#
loop_
_entity.id
_entity.type
_entity.pdbx_description
1 polymer ?
#
loop_
_entity_poly.entity_id
_entity_poly.type
_entity_poly.pdbx_seq_one_letter_code
_entity_poly.pdbx_strand_id
1 'polypeptide(L)'
;MTMRQDPLGPGAGSPSFPVPGAAARFPEPVTPPTGPEEPAPKATKSAKPKKKGRSKLGLLVGVVVVIAAGGYGAGLLMNRSDVPKGTTVLGVDIGGGTRDAAVNKLDSALAKRSLAALPLTVDGKAASLKPDKSGLSLDSQATVRGAATSDYNPVSVFGSLIGKERVVEPVMPVDKEKLADSLSRVAGTSGSLREGTIKFSPGKATAVHGKPGRTLDVTRSMAVVTRAYREQVGAGTSKPVSLPLTEHKPEISDAEVDRMMKDFAEPAMSGLVTIKAGTASIQFGPDRSLPQILGVKAVGGKLVDTYDLKALESLYGSTFDGVLITRGTGEKTAVTPQDVVGALREALRGKTAAERTVEIKTNPN
;
A
#
# COMPACT_ATOMS: atom_id res chain seq x y z
N MET A 1 42.19 15.76 24.31
CA MET A 1 42.50 17.14 23.85
C MET A 1 41.80 17.34 22.51
N THR A 2 40.85 18.24 22.27
CA THR A 2 40.20 19.28 23.10
C THR A 2 38.89 19.67 22.39
N MET A 3 37.86 19.90 23.19
CA MET A 3 36.55 20.47 22.84
C MET A 3 36.63 21.88 22.22
N ARG A 4 35.56 22.27 21.49
CA ARG A 4 34.88 23.60 21.53
C ARG A 4 33.69 23.53 20.54
N GLN A 5 32.44 23.38 21.00
CA GLN A 5 31.49 24.38 21.49
C GLN A 5 31.22 25.57 20.52
N ASP A 6 30.08 25.49 19.82
CA ASP A 6 28.94 26.45 19.63
C ASP A 6 29.14 27.95 19.98
N PRO A 7 28.42 28.93 19.34
CA PRO A 7 26.93 28.97 19.40
C PRO A 7 26.08 29.80 18.38
N LEU A 8 24.75 29.68 18.56
CA LEU A 8 23.61 30.61 18.26
C LEU A 8 23.12 30.84 16.80
N GLY A 9 21.84 30.54 16.54
CA GLY A 9 21.01 31.05 15.42
C GLY A 9 20.37 32.43 15.73
N PRO A 10 19.16 32.79 15.25
CA PRO A 10 18.36 32.38 14.09
C PRO A 10 18.01 33.57 13.15
N GLY A 11 17.41 33.37 11.97
CA GLY A 11 16.98 34.50 11.12
C GLY A 11 16.02 34.14 9.99
N ALA A 12 14.76 34.55 10.16
CA ALA A 12 13.69 34.49 9.17
C ALA A 12 13.91 35.48 8.02
N GLY A 13 13.52 35.10 6.79
CA GLY A 13 13.50 35.97 5.61
C GLY A 13 12.17 35.85 4.86
N SER A 14 11.24 36.76 5.17
CA SER A 14 10.01 37.02 4.42
C SER A 14 10.28 37.99 3.23
N PRO A 15 9.39 38.07 2.23
CA PRO A 15 9.72 38.57 0.89
C PRO A 15 9.66 40.11 0.79
N SER A 16 10.48 40.66 -0.11
CA SER A 16 10.59 42.09 -0.39
C SER A 16 9.59 42.56 -1.44
N PHE A 17 8.79 43.56 -1.10
CA PHE A 17 8.11 44.48 -2.03
C PHE A 17 8.94 45.78 -2.15
N PRO A 18 8.89 46.49 -3.28
CA PRO A 18 9.18 47.91 -3.30
C PRO A 18 7.95 48.75 -3.69
N VAL A 19 7.61 49.69 -2.80
CA VAL A 19 6.99 51.01 -3.07
C VAL A 19 8.02 52.03 -2.56
N PRO A 20 8.19 53.25 -3.12
CA PRO A 20 7.20 54.36 -3.01
C PRO A 20 7.14 55.21 -4.32
N GLY A 21 6.08 55.93 -4.69
CA GLY A 21 5.44 57.04 -3.97
C GLY A 21 5.80 58.38 -4.61
N ALA A 22 4.91 58.95 -5.43
CA ALA A 22 4.83 60.40 -5.72
C ALA A 22 3.48 60.75 -6.34
N ALA A 23 2.90 61.85 -5.88
CA ALA A 23 1.48 62.21 -6.00
C ALA A 23 1.13 63.04 -7.24
N ALA A 24 -0.15 62.90 -7.62
CA ALA A 24 -1.09 63.88 -8.19
C ALA A 24 -0.70 64.68 -9.45
N ARG A 25 -1.50 64.49 -10.52
CA ARG A 25 -2.18 65.54 -11.30
C ARG A 25 -3.04 64.88 -12.38
N PHE A 26 -4.35 65.13 -12.37
CA PHE A 26 -5.23 64.88 -13.52
C PHE A 26 -5.06 66.01 -14.53
N PRO A 27 -5.02 65.70 -15.84
CA PRO A 27 -5.58 66.57 -16.85
C PRO A 27 -6.74 65.91 -17.60
N GLU A 28 -7.69 66.78 -17.97
CA GLU A 28 -8.92 66.60 -18.74
C GLU A 28 -8.73 66.01 -20.16
N PRO A 29 -9.83 65.58 -20.83
CA PRO A 29 -9.78 64.73 -22.01
C PRO A 29 -9.34 65.52 -23.25
N VAL A 30 -8.32 65.01 -23.94
CA VAL A 30 -7.82 65.59 -25.19
C VAL A 30 -8.28 64.72 -26.35
N THR A 31 -9.09 65.35 -27.21
CA THR A 31 -9.54 64.89 -28.52
C THR A 31 -8.36 64.64 -29.48
N PRO A 32 -8.50 63.71 -30.46
CA PRO A 32 -7.49 63.53 -31.50
C PRO A 32 -7.54 64.65 -32.56
N PRO A 33 -6.39 65.18 -33.04
CA PRO A 33 -6.36 66.02 -34.23
C PRO A 33 -6.08 65.20 -35.50
N THR A 34 -6.97 65.42 -36.48
CA THR A 34 -6.71 65.79 -37.88
C THR A 34 -5.69 65.00 -38.71
N GLY A 35 -6.18 64.26 -39.70
CA GLY A 35 -5.47 64.01 -40.96
C GLY A 35 -5.71 65.12 -42.00
N PRO A 36 -4.92 65.17 -43.07
CA PRO A 36 -5.39 65.58 -44.41
C PRO A 36 -4.81 64.64 -45.52
N GLU A 37 -5.30 64.48 -46.75
CA GLU A 37 -6.44 64.98 -47.53
C GLU A 37 -6.30 64.36 -48.95
N GLU A 38 -7.40 63.93 -49.60
CA GLU A 38 -7.73 64.22 -51.02
C GLU A 38 -9.10 63.59 -51.44
N PRO A 39 -9.77 64.05 -52.52
CA PRO A 39 -11.01 64.81 -52.37
C PRO A 39 -12.26 64.16 -52.99
N ALA A 40 -13.37 64.88 -52.81
CA ALA A 40 -14.77 64.54 -53.04
C ALA A 40 -15.19 64.04 -54.44
N PRO A 41 -16.42 63.49 -54.54
CA PRO A 41 -17.39 64.16 -55.40
C PRO A 41 -18.67 64.59 -54.66
N LYS A 42 -19.26 65.66 -55.20
CA LYS A 42 -20.35 66.47 -54.67
C LYS A 42 -21.66 65.70 -54.48
N ALA A 43 -22.36 66.03 -53.38
CA ALA A 43 -23.75 65.67 -53.13
C ALA A 43 -24.73 66.55 -53.92
N THR A 44 -25.74 65.92 -54.52
CA THR A 44 -26.99 66.56 -54.97
C THR A 44 -28.10 66.33 -53.94
N LYS A 45 -28.50 67.43 -53.31
CA LYS A 45 -29.80 67.81 -52.73
C LYS A 45 -30.84 66.71 -52.36
N SER A 46 -31.02 66.55 -51.05
CA SER A 46 -32.28 66.67 -50.27
C SER A 46 -33.61 66.18 -50.85
N ALA A 47 -34.23 65.19 -50.18
CA ALA A 47 -35.68 65.07 -50.07
C ALA A 47 -36.11 64.78 -48.62
N LYS A 48 -37.15 65.51 -48.17
CA LYS A 48 -37.66 65.65 -46.79
C LYS A 48 -38.27 64.36 -46.17
N PRO A 49 -38.38 64.30 -44.82
CA PRO A 49 -38.80 63.12 -44.09
C PRO A 49 -40.32 62.95 -44.08
N LYS A 50 -40.80 61.69 -44.11
CA LYS A 50 -42.21 61.35 -43.85
C LYS A 50 -42.32 60.50 -42.59
N LYS A 51 -42.89 61.08 -41.53
CA LYS A 51 -43.48 60.37 -40.39
C LYS A 51 -44.52 59.38 -40.91
N LYS A 52 -44.48 58.10 -40.49
CA LYS A 52 -45.63 57.20 -40.64
C LYS A 52 -45.63 56.05 -39.62
N GLY A 53 -46.64 56.08 -38.76
CA GLY A 53 -47.34 54.91 -38.19
C GLY A 53 -46.59 54.03 -37.20
N ARG A 54 -46.99 54.07 -35.92
CA ARG A 54 -46.72 53.01 -34.93
C ARG A 54 -47.05 51.64 -35.55
N SER A 55 -46.02 50.84 -35.83
CA SER A 55 -46.21 49.52 -36.44
C SER A 55 -46.65 48.54 -35.36
N LYS A 56 -47.84 47.96 -35.53
CA LYS A 56 -48.31 46.80 -34.73
C LYS A 56 -47.32 45.63 -34.82
N LEU A 57 -46.48 45.61 -35.86
CA LEU A 57 -45.38 44.67 -36.07
C LEU A 57 -44.23 44.83 -35.04
N GLY A 58 -43.88 46.06 -34.65
CA GLY A 58 -42.83 46.30 -33.65
C GLY A 58 -43.26 45.86 -32.24
N LEU A 59 -44.54 46.03 -31.90
CA LEU A 59 -45.11 45.53 -30.65
C LEU A 59 -45.12 43.98 -30.62
N LEU A 60 -45.46 43.34 -31.74
CA LEU A 60 -45.52 41.89 -31.85
C LEU A 60 -44.12 41.25 -31.75
N VAL A 61 -43.12 41.84 -32.40
CA VAL A 61 -41.70 41.43 -32.24
C VAL A 61 -41.21 41.64 -30.81
N GLY A 62 -41.55 42.77 -30.18
CA GLY A 62 -41.21 43.02 -28.77
C GLY A 62 -41.82 41.99 -27.81
N VAL A 63 -43.08 41.62 -28.00
CA VAL A 63 -43.76 40.58 -27.19
C VAL A 63 -43.12 39.21 -27.42
N VAL A 64 -42.78 38.85 -28.66
CA VAL A 64 -42.08 37.58 -28.95
C VAL A 64 -40.70 37.54 -28.29
N VAL A 65 -39.94 38.65 -28.31
CA VAL A 65 -38.64 38.74 -27.63
C VAL A 65 -38.79 38.67 -26.12
N VAL A 66 -39.82 39.29 -25.53
CA VAL A 66 -40.07 39.22 -24.08
C VAL A 66 -40.56 37.83 -23.66
N ILE A 67 -41.37 37.14 -24.47
CA ILE A 67 -41.77 35.75 -24.21
C ILE A 67 -40.59 34.81 -24.39
N ALA A 68 -39.73 35.03 -25.40
CA ALA A 68 -38.52 34.24 -25.60
C ALA A 68 -37.51 34.48 -24.46
N ALA A 69 -37.32 35.73 -24.04
CA ALA A 69 -36.44 36.11 -22.93
C ALA A 69 -37.01 35.67 -21.57
N GLY A 70 -38.32 35.73 -21.39
CA GLY A 70 -39.03 35.25 -20.19
C GLY A 70 -39.05 33.72 -20.11
N GLY A 71 -39.25 33.02 -21.22
CA GLY A 71 -39.12 31.57 -21.32
C GLY A 71 -37.68 31.09 -21.12
N TYR A 72 -36.70 31.84 -21.67
CA TYR A 72 -35.27 31.60 -21.44
C TYR A 72 -34.86 31.91 -20.00
N GLY A 73 -35.39 32.99 -19.40
CA GLY A 73 -35.14 33.38 -18.01
C GLY A 73 -35.78 32.41 -17.00
N ALA A 74 -37.00 31.93 -17.27
CA ALA A 74 -37.65 30.88 -16.49
C ALA A 74 -36.91 29.54 -16.64
N GLY A 75 -36.45 29.21 -17.85
CA GLY A 75 -35.58 28.07 -18.11
C GLY A 75 -34.23 28.15 -17.38
N LEU A 76 -33.65 29.35 -17.24
CA LEU A 76 -32.39 29.57 -16.51
C LEU A 76 -32.52 29.49 -14.98
N LEU A 77 -33.71 29.77 -14.42
CA LEU A 77 -33.95 29.64 -12.97
C LEU A 77 -34.19 28.19 -12.54
N MET A 78 -34.78 27.36 -13.40
CA MET A 78 -35.06 25.95 -13.09
C MET A 78 -33.83 25.02 -13.25
N ASN A 79 -32.76 25.46 -13.91
CA ASN A 79 -31.74 24.57 -14.48
C ASN A 79 -30.40 24.51 -13.72
N ARG A 80 -30.32 24.92 -12.45
CA ARG A 80 -29.03 24.98 -11.71
C ARG A 80 -28.65 23.70 -10.95
N SER A 81 -29.55 22.73 -10.83
CA SER A 81 -29.34 21.54 -9.99
C SER A 81 -29.73 20.22 -10.65
N ASP A 82 -29.97 20.23 -11.95
CA ASP A 82 -30.51 19.08 -12.68
C ASP A 82 -29.42 18.36 -13.47
N VAL A 83 -29.59 17.04 -13.59
CA VAL A 83 -28.74 16.19 -14.43
C VAL A 83 -29.30 16.24 -15.86
N PRO A 84 -28.45 16.52 -16.89
CA PRO A 84 -28.90 16.57 -18.28
C PRO A 84 -29.69 15.31 -18.70
N LYS A 85 -30.73 15.48 -19.51
CA LYS A 85 -31.51 14.34 -20.06
C LYS A 85 -30.62 13.41 -20.88
N GLY A 86 -30.89 12.10 -20.82
CA GLY A 86 -30.13 11.08 -21.54
C GLY A 86 -28.75 10.77 -20.93
N THR A 87 -28.55 11.08 -19.65
CA THR A 87 -27.32 10.77 -18.92
C THR A 87 -27.42 9.40 -18.27
N THR A 88 -26.56 8.46 -18.67
CA THR A 88 -26.54 7.09 -18.16
C THR A 88 -25.23 6.80 -17.42
N VAL A 89 -25.31 6.08 -16.30
CA VAL A 89 -24.15 5.58 -15.53
C VAL A 89 -24.30 4.08 -15.39
N LEU A 90 -23.35 3.31 -15.94
CA LEU A 90 -23.39 1.85 -15.92
C LEU A 90 -24.75 1.25 -16.37
N GLY A 91 -25.37 1.87 -17.37
CA GLY A 91 -26.68 1.46 -17.90
C GLY A 91 -27.90 1.93 -17.09
N VAL A 92 -27.71 2.77 -16.07
CA VAL A 92 -28.79 3.40 -15.28
C VAL A 92 -29.01 4.83 -15.77
N ASP A 93 -30.21 5.15 -16.27
CA ASP A 93 -30.58 6.51 -16.64
C ASP A 93 -30.85 7.38 -15.39
N ILE A 94 -29.98 8.39 -15.22
CA ILE A 94 -30.03 9.35 -14.12
C ILE A 94 -30.41 10.75 -14.60
N GLY A 95 -30.66 10.94 -15.90
CA GLY A 95 -30.94 12.23 -16.50
C GLY A 95 -32.37 12.73 -16.28
N GLY A 96 -32.56 14.04 -16.48
CA GLY A 96 -33.89 14.66 -16.57
C GLY A 96 -34.58 15.00 -15.25
N GLY A 97 -33.84 15.02 -14.14
CA GLY A 97 -34.34 15.43 -12.83
C GLY A 97 -33.24 16.01 -11.95
N THR A 98 -33.57 16.27 -10.68
CA THR A 98 -32.65 16.84 -9.70
C THR A 98 -31.50 15.89 -9.39
N ARG A 99 -30.35 16.45 -8.95
CA ARG A 99 -29.22 15.65 -8.43
C ARG A 99 -29.64 14.64 -7.36
N ASP A 100 -30.49 15.03 -6.40
CA ASP A 100 -30.93 14.12 -5.34
C ASP A 100 -31.76 12.94 -5.89
N ALA A 101 -32.64 13.20 -6.86
CA ALA A 101 -33.39 12.15 -7.53
C ALA A 101 -32.47 11.22 -8.35
N ALA A 102 -31.44 11.77 -8.99
CA ALA A 102 -30.43 11.01 -9.73
C ALA A 102 -29.58 10.12 -8.81
N VAL A 103 -29.16 10.62 -7.63
CA VAL A 103 -28.45 9.81 -6.63
C VAL A 103 -29.34 8.67 -6.15
N ASN A 104 -30.58 8.96 -5.73
CA ASN A 104 -31.49 7.93 -5.22
C ASN A 104 -31.77 6.82 -6.26
N LYS A 105 -31.90 7.19 -7.54
CA LYS A 105 -32.03 6.21 -8.64
C LYS A 105 -30.77 5.36 -8.78
N LEU A 106 -29.58 5.99 -8.77
CA LEU A 106 -28.30 5.30 -8.93
C LEU A 106 -28.03 4.34 -7.76
N ASP A 107 -28.27 4.78 -6.53
CA ASP A 107 -28.14 3.97 -5.32
C ASP A 107 -29.11 2.78 -5.35
N SER A 108 -30.38 3.02 -5.67
CA SER A 108 -31.38 1.95 -5.71
C SER A 108 -31.04 0.89 -6.77
N ALA A 109 -30.48 1.31 -7.91
CA ALA A 109 -30.13 0.42 -9.01
C ALA A 109 -28.81 -0.35 -8.77
N LEU A 110 -27.81 0.29 -8.16
CA LEU A 110 -26.45 -0.27 -8.04
C LEU A 110 -26.09 -0.77 -6.64
N ALA A 111 -26.82 -0.42 -5.58
CA ALA A 111 -26.51 -0.82 -4.20
C ALA A 111 -26.31 -2.33 -4.04
N LYS A 112 -27.17 -3.14 -4.65
CA LYS A 112 -27.03 -4.61 -4.60
C LYS A 112 -25.74 -5.09 -5.26
N ARG A 113 -25.32 -4.46 -6.37
CA ARG A 113 -24.13 -4.83 -7.14
C ARG A 113 -22.84 -4.32 -6.47
N SER A 114 -22.90 -3.12 -5.87
CA SER A 114 -21.77 -2.47 -5.19
C SER A 114 -21.46 -3.07 -3.82
N LEU A 115 -22.44 -3.71 -3.17
CA LEU A 115 -22.28 -4.43 -1.90
C LEU A 115 -22.07 -5.94 -2.07
N ALA A 116 -22.28 -6.48 -3.27
CA ALA A 116 -22.12 -7.91 -3.52
C ALA A 116 -20.67 -8.35 -3.25
N ALA A 117 -20.50 -9.48 -2.56
CA ALA A 117 -19.18 -9.97 -2.23
C ALA A 117 -18.43 -10.41 -3.50
N LEU A 118 -17.19 -9.96 -3.65
CA LEU A 118 -16.35 -10.28 -4.79
C LEU A 118 -15.72 -11.67 -4.59
N PRO A 119 -16.00 -12.66 -5.47
CA PRO A 119 -15.37 -13.97 -5.40
C PRO A 119 -13.91 -13.87 -5.86
N LEU A 120 -13.00 -14.31 -5.00
CA LEU A 120 -11.56 -14.32 -5.24
C LEU A 120 -11.05 -15.76 -5.23
N THR A 121 -9.89 -15.97 -5.84
CA THR A 121 -9.19 -17.26 -5.80
C THR A 121 -7.72 -17.02 -5.48
N VAL A 122 -7.25 -17.69 -4.44
CA VAL A 122 -5.85 -17.61 -4.00
C VAL A 122 -5.28 -19.02 -4.00
N ASP A 123 -4.31 -19.26 -4.89
CA ASP A 123 -3.71 -20.59 -5.05
C ASP A 123 -4.74 -21.72 -5.28
N GLY A 124 -5.77 -21.46 -6.10
CA GLY A 124 -6.87 -22.40 -6.37
C GLY A 124 -7.92 -22.52 -5.26
N LYS A 125 -7.74 -21.87 -4.11
CA LYS A 125 -8.72 -21.85 -3.01
C LYS A 125 -9.68 -20.67 -3.17
N ALA A 126 -10.97 -20.94 -2.98
CA ALA A 126 -12.00 -19.91 -3.01
C ALA A 126 -11.88 -18.99 -1.79
N ALA A 127 -11.99 -17.68 -2.03
CA ALA A 127 -12.07 -16.64 -1.03
C ALA A 127 -13.14 -15.63 -1.44
N SER A 128 -13.55 -14.78 -0.49
CA SER A 128 -14.54 -13.74 -0.76
C SER A 128 -14.13 -12.45 -0.09
N LEU A 129 -14.28 -11.34 -0.80
CA LEU A 129 -13.98 -10.00 -0.32
C LEU A 129 -15.25 -9.16 -0.33
N LYS A 130 -15.62 -8.64 0.84
CA LYS A 130 -16.78 -7.74 0.97
C LYS A 130 -16.35 -6.30 0.66
N PRO A 131 -16.94 -5.62 -0.35
CA PRO A 131 -16.53 -4.27 -0.74
C PRO A 131 -16.55 -3.26 0.42
N ASP A 132 -17.63 -3.24 1.19
CA ASP A 132 -17.85 -2.34 2.33
C ASP A 132 -16.80 -2.48 3.45
N LYS A 133 -16.26 -3.69 3.63
CA LYS A 133 -15.21 -3.97 4.62
C LYS A 133 -13.79 -3.84 4.07
N SER A 134 -13.64 -3.77 2.75
CA SER A 134 -12.36 -3.73 2.06
C SER A 134 -12.02 -2.37 1.48
N GLY A 135 -12.80 -1.32 1.82
CA GLY A 135 -12.51 0.03 1.35
C GLY A 135 -12.91 0.27 -0.10
N LEU A 136 -13.70 -0.62 -0.70
CA LEU A 136 -14.25 -0.47 -2.04
C LEU A 136 -15.66 0.09 -1.93
N SER A 137 -15.95 1.18 -2.64
CA SER A 137 -17.28 1.79 -2.64
C SER A 137 -17.59 2.45 -3.97
N LEU A 138 -18.89 2.65 -4.21
CA LEU A 138 -19.40 3.49 -5.28
C LEU A 138 -19.84 4.82 -4.65
N ASP A 139 -19.26 5.93 -5.09
CA ASP A 139 -19.67 7.26 -4.65
C ASP A 139 -20.70 7.82 -5.65
N SER A 140 -21.97 7.49 -5.42
CA SER A 140 -23.09 7.97 -6.24
C SER A 140 -23.21 9.50 -6.23
N GLN A 141 -22.87 10.14 -5.10
CA GLN A 141 -22.91 11.60 -4.95
C GLN A 141 -21.84 12.28 -5.80
N ALA A 142 -20.58 11.83 -5.74
CA ALA A 142 -19.52 12.32 -6.61
C ALA A 142 -19.78 12.01 -8.08
N THR A 143 -20.32 10.81 -8.37
CA THR A 143 -20.69 10.41 -9.73
C THR A 143 -21.74 11.35 -10.34
N VAL A 144 -22.82 11.61 -9.60
CA VAL A 144 -23.90 12.52 -10.05
C VAL A 144 -23.40 13.96 -10.13
N ARG A 145 -22.53 14.41 -9.22
CA ARG A 145 -21.90 15.74 -9.30
C ARG A 145 -21.06 15.90 -10.56
N GLY A 146 -20.25 14.91 -10.92
CA GLY A 146 -19.50 14.89 -12.17
C GLY A 146 -20.39 14.77 -13.41
N ALA A 147 -21.50 14.06 -13.32
CA ALA A 147 -22.50 13.99 -14.37
C ALA A 147 -23.24 15.32 -14.59
N ALA A 148 -23.37 16.14 -13.54
CA ALA A 148 -24.06 17.42 -13.55
C ALA A 148 -23.19 18.61 -13.96
N THR A 149 -21.88 18.44 -14.16
CA THR A 149 -21.04 19.48 -14.78
C THR A 149 -21.36 19.56 -16.27
N SER A 150 -22.07 20.62 -16.62
CA SER A 150 -22.61 20.83 -17.96
C SER A 150 -21.54 21.40 -18.88
N ASP A 151 -21.20 20.68 -19.95
CA ASP A 151 -20.50 21.26 -21.10
C ASP A 151 -21.43 22.30 -21.77
N TYR A 152 -21.46 23.52 -21.22
CA TYR A 152 -22.13 24.66 -21.83
C TYR A 152 -21.26 25.24 -22.95
N ASN A 153 -21.23 24.58 -24.11
CA ASN A 153 -20.75 25.19 -25.36
C ASN A 153 -21.95 25.55 -26.25
N PRO A 154 -22.23 26.83 -26.56
CA PRO A 154 -23.44 27.24 -27.28
C PRO A 154 -23.56 26.70 -28.72
N VAL A 155 -22.52 26.07 -29.27
CA VAL A 155 -22.57 25.43 -30.60
C VAL A 155 -23.08 23.97 -30.53
N SER A 156 -23.13 23.33 -29.35
CA SER A 156 -23.63 21.95 -29.20
C SER A 156 -25.15 21.85 -29.00
N VAL A 157 -25.86 22.98 -28.91
CA VAL A 157 -27.31 23.00 -28.68
C VAL A 157 -28.11 22.54 -29.92
N PHE A 158 -27.57 22.73 -31.13
CA PHE A 158 -28.18 22.23 -32.36
C PHE A 158 -28.00 20.71 -32.57
N GLY A 159 -27.06 20.07 -31.87
CA GLY A 159 -26.88 18.61 -31.87
C GLY A 159 -27.64 17.89 -30.75
N SER A 160 -28.19 18.62 -29.78
CA SER A 160 -28.85 18.06 -28.59
C SER A 160 -30.31 17.63 -28.81
N LEU A 161 -30.88 17.89 -29.99
CA LEU A 161 -32.21 17.40 -30.36
C LEU A 161 -32.17 15.99 -30.98
N ILE A 162 -30.98 15.43 -31.19
CA ILE A 162 -30.77 14.07 -31.69
C ILE A 162 -29.97 13.28 -30.65
N GLY A 163 -30.69 12.79 -29.63
CA GLY A 163 -30.38 11.62 -28.79
C GLY A 163 -28.93 11.15 -28.64
N LYS A 164 -27.99 12.01 -28.24
CA LYS A 164 -26.67 11.54 -27.81
C LYS A 164 -26.73 11.13 -26.35
N GLU A 165 -26.79 9.83 -26.11
CA GLU A 165 -26.65 9.21 -24.80
C GLU A 165 -25.32 9.67 -24.17
N ARG A 166 -25.39 10.32 -23.00
CA ARG A 166 -24.20 10.75 -22.24
C ARG A 166 -23.86 9.65 -21.25
N VAL A 167 -22.91 8.80 -21.59
CA VAL A 167 -22.39 7.77 -20.69
C VAL A 167 -21.36 8.40 -19.76
N VAL A 168 -21.62 8.40 -18.45
CA VAL A 168 -20.72 8.94 -17.42
C VAL A 168 -20.08 7.80 -16.63
N GLU A 169 -18.77 7.87 -16.43
CA GLU A 169 -18.06 6.89 -15.60
C GLU A 169 -18.37 7.08 -14.10
N PRO A 170 -18.63 6.00 -13.36
CA PRO A 170 -18.85 6.06 -11.92
C PRO A 170 -17.55 6.37 -11.15
N VAL A 171 -17.68 7.21 -10.12
CA VAL A 171 -16.61 7.47 -9.15
C VAL A 171 -16.60 6.34 -8.12
N MET A 172 -15.51 5.57 -8.08
CA MET A 172 -15.34 4.44 -7.17
C MET A 172 -14.08 4.63 -6.32
N PRO A 173 -14.17 5.34 -5.17
CA PRO A 173 -13.00 5.56 -4.33
C PRO A 173 -12.55 4.25 -3.68
N VAL A 174 -11.23 4.14 -3.50
CA VAL A 174 -10.58 2.98 -2.90
C VAL A 174 -9.77 3.42 -1.69
N ASP A 175 -10.16 2.95 -0.51
CA ASP A 175 -9.37 3.05 0.71
C ASP A 175 -8.28 1.97 0.68
N LYS A 176 -7.08 2.39 0.30
CA LYS A 176 -5.93 1.52 0.05
C LYS A 176 -5.52 0.73 1.29
N GLU A 177 -5.63 1.32 2.47
CA GLU A 177 -5.22 0.70 3.72
C GLU A 177 -6.19 -0.40 4.11
N LYS A 178 -7.50 -0.14 4.06
CA LYS A 178 -8.52 -1.17 4.30
C LYS A 178 -8.48 -2.30 3.28
N LEU A 179 -8.19 -1.97 2.03
CA LEU A 179 -8.05 -2.98 0.97
C LEU A 179 -6.83 -3.87 1.23
N ALA A 180 -5.68 -3.28 1.53
CA ALA A 180 -4.46 -4.02 1.84
C ALA A 180 -4.62 -4.93 3.07
N ASP A 181 -5.25 -4.43 4.13
CA ASP A 181 -5.53 -5.18 5.35
C ASP A 181 -6.51 -6.35 5.11
N SER A 182 -7.56 -6.09 4.33
CA SER A 182 -8.52 -7.15 3.94
C SER A 182 -7.89 -8.21 3.04
N LEU A 183 -7.03 -7.81 2.10
CA LEU A 183 -6.27 -8.74 1.25
C LEU A 183 -5.29 -9.57 2.07
N SER A 184 -4.62 -8.97 3.07
CA SER A 184 -3.72 -9.69 3.99
C SER A 184 -4.45 -10.77 4.79
N ARG A 185 -5.70 -10.50 5.22
CA ARG A 185 -6.55 -11.52 5.88
C ARG A 185 -6.95 -12.66 4.95
N VAL A 186 -7.23 -12.35 3.68
CA VAL A 186 -7.49 -13.37 2.65
C VAL A 186 -6.23 -14.21 2.36
N ALA A 187 -5.04 -13.58 2.42
CA ALA A 187 -3.75 -14.21 2.15
C ALA A 187 -3.33 -15.29 3.15
N GLY A 188 -3.83 -15.23 4.40
CA GLY A 188 -3.43 -16.10 5.52
C GLY A 188 -3.62 -17.62 5.33
N THR A 189 -4.00 -18.06 4.12
CA THR A 189 -4.24 -19.45 3.72
C THR A 189 -3.30 -19.96 2.60
N SER A 190 -2.38 -19.12 2.12
CA SER A 190 -1.51 -19.39 0.97
C SER A 190 -0.16 -19.95 1.42
N GLY A 191 0.37 -20.95 0.70
CA GLY A 191 1.46 -21.84 1.12
C GLY A 191 2.60 -21.17 1.89
N SER A 192 2.73 -21.51 3.18
CA SER A 192 3.77 -20.99 4.06
C SER A 192 5.16 -21.42 3.59
N LEU A 193 6.05 -20.44 3.46
CA LEU A 193 7.49 -20.68 3.30
C LEU A 193 7.97 -21.52 4.49
N ARG A 194 8.69 -22.60 4.20
CA ARG A 194 9.43 -23.33 5.23
C ARG A 194 10.91 -23.15 5.00
N GLU A 195 11.59 -22.68 6.02
CA GLU A 195 13.04 -22.51 5.98
C GLU A 195 13.75 -23.84 6.20
N GLY A 196 14.91 -23.99 5.57
CA GLY A 196 15.80 -25.14 5.78
C GLY A 196 16.38 -25.11 7.20
N THR A 197 16.34 -26.23 7.92
CA THR A 197 16.87 -26.33 9.29
C THR A 197 17.17 -27.77 9.69
N ILE A 198 17.66 -27.97 10.91
CA ILE A 198 17.88 -29.29 11.50
C ILE A 198 17.16 -29.33 12.85
N LYS A 199 16.45 -30.43 13.08
CA LYS A 199 15.81 -30.72 14.37
C LYS A 199 16.59 -31.76 15.13
N PHE A 200 16.91 -31.46 16.38
CA PHE A 200 17.45 -32.43 17.32
C PHE A 200 16.30 -33.05 18.12
N SER A 201 16.32 -34.37 18.23
CA SER A 201 15.35 -35.17 18.98
C SER A 201 16.10 -36.27 19.73
N PRO A 202 15.50 -36.91 20.75
CA PRO A 202 16.10 -38.04 21.44
C PRO A 202 16.70 -39.05 20.46
N GLY A 203 18.01 -39.24 20.54
CA GLY A 203 18.78 -40.21 19.75
C GLY A 203 19.03 -39.86 18.28
N LYS A 204 18.55 -38.71 17.76
CA LYS A 204 18.73 -38.36 16.34
C LYS A 204 18.68 -36.88 16.02
N ALA A 205 19.42 -36.49 14.97
CA ALA A 205 19.18 -35.26 14.24
C ALA A 205 18.37 -35.56 12.97
N THR A 206 17.51 -34.63 12.54
CA THR A 206 16.69 -34.78 11.34
C THR A 206 16.78 -33.51 10.50
N ALA A 207 17.22 -33.66 9.25
CA ALA A 207 17.22 -32.62 8.26
C ALA A 207 15.78 -32.22 7.91
N VAL A 208 15.52 -30.91 7.88
CA VAL A 208 14.25 -30.34 7.44
C VAL A 208 14.56 -29.44 6.26
N HIS A 209 14.31 -29.95 5.07
CA HIS A 209 14.53 -29.21 3.82
C HIS A 209 13.57 -28.05 3.67
N GLY A 210 14.07 -26.97 3.09
CA GLY A 210 13.29 -25.78 2.82
C GLY A 210 12.23 -26.07 1.76
N LYS A 211 11.04 -25.48 1.91
CA LYS A 211 9.99 -25.57 0.89
C LYS A 211 9.63 -24.16 0.41
N PRO A 212 9.70 -23.89 -0.91
CA PRO A 212 9.24 -22.62 -1.46
C PRO A 212 7.82 -22.30 -1.01
N GLY A 213 7.65 -21.05 -0.57
CA GLY A 213 6.38 -20.49 -0.16
C GLY A 213 5.84 -19.52 -1.20
N ARG A 214 4.54 -19.22 -1.12
CA ARG A 214 3.91 -18.18 -1.93
C ARG A 214 3.15 -17.25 -1.01
N THR A 215 3.43 -15.96 -1.15
CA THR A 215 2.71 -14.90 -0.44
C THR A 215 1.82 -14.17 -1.43
N LEU A 216 0.73 -13.59 -0.93
CA LEU A 216 -0.11 -12.73 -1.75
C LEU A 216 0.66 -11.46 -2.11
N ASP A 217 0.69 -11.11 -3.40
CA ASP A 217 1.19 -9.81 -3.81
C ASP A 217 0.10 -8.77 -3.61
N VAL A 218 0.10 -8.12 -2.43
CA VAL A 218 -0.95 -7.17 -2.05
C VAL A 218 -1.04 -6.03 -3.06
N THR A 219 0.09 -5.47 -3.49
CA THR A 219 0.13 -4.34 -4.43
C THR A 219 -0.49 -4.68 -5.78
N ARG A 220 -0.09 -5.79 -6.40
CA ARG A 220 -0.70 -6.23 -7.68
C ARG A 220 -2.14 -6.68 -7.49
N SER A 221 -2.47 -7.30 -6.35
CA SER A 221 -3.83 -7.75 -6.03
C SER A 221 -4.80 -6.59 -5.88
N MET A 222 -4.38 -5.46 -5.31
CA MET A 222 -5.23 -4.26 -5.21
C MET A 222 -5.72 -3.80 -6.58
N ALA A 223 -4.82 -3.70 -7.57
CA ALA A 223 -5.19 -3.28 -8.93
C ALA A 223 -6.14 -4.28 -9.60
N VAL A 224 -5.90 -5.59 -9.41
CA VAL A 224 -6.75 -6.66 -9.93
C VAL A 224 -8.16 -6.59 -9.31
N VAL A 225 -8.25 -6.39 -8.01
CA VAL A 225 -9.51 -6.31 -7.26
C VAL A 225 -10.29 -5.03 -7.58
N THR A 226 -9.63 -3.87 -7.68
CA THR A 226 -10.30 -2.63 -8.06
C THR A 226 -10.92 -2.72 -9.45
N ARG A 227 -10.21 -3.33 -10.42
CA ARG A 227 -10.75 -3.57 -11.76
C ARG A 227 -11.95 -4.52 -11.71
N ALA A 228 -11.80 -5.65 -11.01
CA ALA A 228 -12.87 -6.63 -10.87
C ALA A 228 -14.13 -6.07 -10.19
N TYR A 229 -13.95 -5.19 -9.20
CA TYR A 229 -15.06 -4.49 -8.55
C TYR A 229 -15.81 -3.60 -9.55
N ARG A 230 -15.10 -2.81 -10.35
CA ARG A 230 -15.72 -1.96 -11.39
C ARG A 230 -16.51 -2.80 -12.40
N GLU A 231 -15.93 -3.90 -12.86
CA GLU A 231 -16.59 -4.85 -13.78
C GLU A 231 -17.84 -5.47 -13.16
N GLN A 232 -17.78 -5.89 -11.89
CA GLN A 232 -18.93 -6.44 -11.16
C GLN A 232 -20.07 -5.42 -11.03
N VAL A 233 -19.77 -4.17 -10.66
CA VAL A 233 -20.80 -3.14 -10.50
C VAL A 233 -21.44 -2.80 -11.85
N GLY A 234 -20.64 -2.75 -12.92
CA GLY A 234 -21.12 -2.50 -14.28
C GLY A 234 -21.94 -3.64 -14.87
N ALA A 235 -21.39 -4.85 -14.89
CA ALA A 235 -22.02 -6.02 -15.51
C ALA A 235 -23.09 -6.69 -14.65
N GLY A 236 -23.11 -6.43 -13.33
CA GLY A 236 -24.02 -7.08 -12.38
C GLY A 236 -23.76 -8.56 -12.17
N THR A 237 -22.64 -9.09 -12.67
CA THR A 237 -22.20 -10.48 -12.49
C THR A 237 -20.75 -10.50 -12.02
N SER A 238 -20.43 -11.45 -11.15
CA SER A 238 -19.09 -11.61 -10.58
C SER A 238 -18.48 -12.92 -11.03
N LYS A 239 -17.30 -12.87 -11.66
CA LYS A 239 -16.49 -14.06 -11.93
C LYS A 239 -15.39 -14.18 -10.87
N PRO A 240 -15.02 -15.40 -10.44
CA PRO A 240 -13.88 -15.58 -9.54
C PRO A 240 -12.61 -14.96 -10.12
N VAL A 241 -11.94 -14.13 -9.33
CA VAL A 241 -10.71 -13.44 -9.75
C VAL A 241 -9.50 -14.03 -9.05
N SER A 242 -8.55 -14.53 -9.84
CA SER A 242 -7.30 -15.06 -9.31
C SER A 242 -6.39 -13.91 -8.85
N LEU A 243 -5.94 -13.98 -7.60
CA LEU A 243 -5.03 -12.98 -7.06
C LEU A 243 -3.56 -13.34 -7.35
N PRO A 244 -2.74 -12.37 -7.78
CA PRO A 244 -1.32 -12.58 -7.99
C PRO A 244 -0.58 -13.01 -6.71
N LEU A 245 0.26 -14.03 -6.85
CA LEU A 245 1.16 -14.48 -5.80
C LEU A 245 2.61 -14.12 -6.15
N THR A 246 3.42 -13.95 -5.12
CA THR A 246 4.87 -13.82 -5.23
C THR A 246 5.52 -15.04 -4.59
N GLU A 247 6.41 -15.68 -5.33
CA GLU A 247 7.17 -16.82 -4.84
C GLU A 247 8.34 -16.36 -3.96
N HIS A 248 8.50 -17.04 -2.83
CA HIS A 248 9.65 -16.88 -1.95
C HIS A 248 10.37 -18.21 -1.85
N LYS A 249 11.68 -18.17 -2.09
CA LYS A 249 12.56 -19.33 -1.91
C LYS A 249 13.11 -19.33 -0.48
N PRO A 250 13.36 -20.51 0.11
CA PRO A 250 14.08 -20.61 1.37
C PRO A 250 15.44 -19.92 1.26
N GLU A 251 15.86 -19.26 2.34
CA GLU A 251 17.19 -18.63 2.42
C GLU A 251 18.28 -19.70 2.53
N ILE A 252 17.99 -20.78 3.25
CA ILE A 252 18.85 -21.94 3.46
C ILE A 252 18.59 -22.96 2.36
N SER A 253 19.62 -23.25 1.58
CA SER A 253 19.59 -24.28 0.54
C SER A 253 19.58 -25.69 1.14
N ASP A 254 19.10 -26.67 0.37
CA ASP A 254 19.16 -28.08 0.79
C ASP A 254 20.61 -28.56 0.98
N ALA A 255 21.53 -28.10 0.12
CA ALA A 255 22.96 -28.39 0.25
C ALA A 255 23.57 -27.83 1.56
N GLU A 256 23.06 -26.70 2.04
CA GLU A 256 23.47 -26.11 3.32
C GLU A 256 23.00 -26.96 4.50
N VAL A 257 21.75 -27.45 4.45
CA VAL A 257 21.19 -28.39 5.43
C VAL A 257 22.01 -29.67 5.46
N ASP A 258 22.28 -30.26 4.29
CA ASP A 258 23.05 -31.50 4.17
C ASP A 258 24.48 -31.35 4.69
N ARG A 259 25.13 -30.22 4.38
CA ARG A 259 26.46 -29.92 4.91
C ARG A 259 26.43 -29.83 6.43
N MET A 260 25.50 -29.06 7.00
CA MET A 260 25.39 -28.92 8.46
C MET A 260 25.02 -30.25 9.14
N MET A 261 24.21 -31.08 8.48
CA MET A 261 23.85 -32.40 8.98
C MET A 261 25.09 -33.30 9.09
N LYS A 262 25.88 -33.37 8.02
CA LYS A 262 27.10 -34.18 7.93
C LYS A 262 28.24 -33.68 8.81
N ASP A 263 28.48 -32.37 8.82
CA ASP A 263 29.68 -31.79 9.45
C ASP A 263 29.50 -31.59 10.96
N PHE A 264 28.26 -31.43 11.43
CA PHE A 264 27.98 -31.12 12.81
C PHE A 264 26.90 -32.00 13.43
N ALA A 265 25.70 -32.07 12.85
CA ALA A 265 24.56 -32.65 13.56
C ALA A 265 24.68 -34.17 13.79
N GLU A 266 25.16 -34.92 12.78
CA GLU A 266 25.45 -36.35 12.88
C GLU A 266 26.58 -36.64 13.88
N PRO A 267 27.77 -36.01 13.78
CA PRO A 267 28.81 -36.14 14.80
C PRO A 267 28.33 -35.76 16.21
N ALA A 268 27.61 -34.65 16.34
CA ALA A 268 27.12 -34.17 17.63
C ALA A 268 26.24 -35.22 18.33
N MET A 269 25.34 -35.86 17.57
CA MET A 269 24.39 -36.85 18.09
C MET A 269 24.92 -38.29 18.11
N SER A 270 26.18 -38.53 17.73
CA SER A 270 26.73 -39.89 17.57
C SER A 270 27.01 -40.63 18.89
N GLY A 271 27.02 -39.94 20.03
CA GLY A 271 27.25 -40.56 21.33
C GLY A 271 27.40 -39.57 22.47
N LEU A 272 27.84 -40.07 23.62
CA LEU A 272 28.11 -39.25 24.80
C LEU A 272 29.31 -38.31 24.54
N VAL A 273 29.24 -37.11 25.09
CA VAL A 273 30.39 -36.20 25.25
C VAL A 273 30.66 -35.99 26.73
N THR A 274 31.93 -35.91 27.11
CA THR A 274 32.35 -35.70 28.49
C THR A 274 33.07 -34.37 28.59
N ILE A 275 32.59 -33.48 29.47
CA ILE A 275 33.23 -32.19 29.75
C ILE A 275 33.83 -32.25 31.14
N LYS A 276 35.12 -31.92 31.24
CA LYS A 276 35.88 -31.89 32.49
C LYS A 276 36.32 -30.47 32.83
N ALA A 277 36.41 -30.15 34.12
CA ALA A 277 37.02 -28.93 34.60
C ALA A 277 37.65 -29.19 35.98
N GLY A 278 38.98 -29.28 36.05
CA GLY A 278 39.69 -29.71 37.25
C GLY A 278 39.26 -31.12 37.66
N THR A 279 38.74 -31.28 38.88
CA THR A 279 38.25 -32.58 39.39
C THR A 279 36.80 -32.88 39.01
N ALA A 280 36.06 -31.90 38.46
CA ALA A 280 34.67 -32.05 38.08
C ALA A 280 34.52 -32.61 36.65
N SER A 281 33.50 -33.44 36.42
CA SER A 281 33.20 -34.03 35.12
C SER A 281 31.70 -34.26 34.95
N ILE A 282 31.18 -34.00 33.76
CA ILE A 282 29.79 -34.25 33.38
C ILE A 282 29.68 -34.85 31.99
N GLN A 283 28.64 -35.66 31.76
CA GLN A 283 28.35 -36.24 30.45
C GLN A 283 27.05 -35.67 29.86
N PHE A 284 27.08 -35.41 28.56
CA PHE A 284 25.89 -35.05 27.79
C PHE A 284 25.66 -36.09 26.69
N GLY A 285 24.43 -36.59 26.58
CA GLY A 285 24.05 -37.67 25.64
C GLY A 285 22.94 -37.31 24.66
N PRO A 286 22.86 -38.04 23.54
CA PRO A 286 21.90 -37.77 22.46
C PRO A 286 20.45 -38.06 22.84
N ASP A 287 20.20 -38.87 23.86
CA ASP A 287 18.82 -39.27 24.20
C ASP A 287 18.06 -38.26 25.06
N ARG A 288 18.77 -37.43 25.83
CA ARG A 288 18.12 -36.52 26.79
C ARG A 288 18.70 -35.11 26.76
N SER A 289 19.99 -34.96 27.03
CA SER A 289 20.56 -33.64 27.28
C SER A 289 20.92 -32.88 26.00
N LEU A 290 21.53 -33.54 25.01
CA LEU A 290 21.93 -32.87 23.76
C LEU A 290 20.74 -32.27 22.98
N PRO A 291 19.60 -32.96 22.80
CA PRO A 291 18.44 -32.37 22.14
C PRO A 291 17.84 -31.14 22.85
N GLN A 292 18.08 -30.99 24.15
CA GLN A 292 17.58 -29.87 24.94
C GLN A 292 18.45 -28.63 24.82
N ILE A 293 19.75 -28.80 24.54
CA ILE A 293 20.71 -27.69 24.46
C ILE A 293 21.07 -27.33 23.02
N LEU A 294 20.97 -28.25 22.06
CA LEU A 294 21.42 -28.02 20.69
C LEU A 294 20.32 -27.40 19.82
N GLY A 295 20.72 -26.44 19.00
CA GLY A 295 19.91 -25.89 17.93
C GLY A 295 20.78 -25.43 16.76
N VAL A 296 20.12 -25.02 15.68
CA VAL A 296 20.76 -24.32 14.57
C VAL A 296 19.94 -23.08 14.20
N LYS A 297 20.63 -22.02 13.79
CA LYS A 297 19.98 -20.80 13.27
C LYS A 297 20.54 -20.41 11.91
N ALA A 298 19.70 -19.79 11.10
CA ALA A 298 20.12 -19.15 9.86
C ALA A 298 20.84 -17.82 10.16
N VAL A 299 22.04 -17.64 9.60
CA VAL A 299 22.80 -16.38 9.60
C VAL A 299 23.44 -16.21 8.23
N GLY A 300 22.98 -15.22 7.46
CA GLY A 300 23.56 -14.87 6.17
C GLY A 300 23.55 -16.03 5.17
N GLY A 301 22.41 -16.70 5.00
CA GLY A 301 22.26 -17.85 4.11
C GLY A 301 22.95 -19.14 4.56
N LYS A 302 23.49 -19.20 5.79
CA LYS A 302 24.11 -20.41 6.35
C LYS A 302 23.48 -20.82 7.67
N LEU A 303 23.50 -22.11 7.96
CA LEU A 303 23.20 -22.62 9.29
C LEU A 303 24.43 -22.46 10.18
N VAL A 304 24.19 -22.06 11.43
CA VAL A 304 25.20 -21.95 12.49
C VAL A 304 24.69 -22.67 13.73
N ASP A 305 25.56 -23.42 14.41
CA ASP A 305 25.24 -24.08 15.68
C ASP A 305 24.89 -23.07 16.77
N THR A 306 23.88 -23.41 17.57
CA THR A 306 23.45 -22.62 18.73
C THR A 306 23.26 -23.51 19.94
N TYR A 307 23.45 -22.92 21.12
CA TYR A 307 23.29 -23.61 22.39
C TYR A 307 22.30 -22.85 23.28
N ASP A 308 21.35 -23.56 23.87
CA ASP A 308 20.52 -23.02 24.94
C ASP A 308 21.32 -23.01 26.24
N LEU A 309 21.82 -21.83 26.60
CA LEU A 309 22.65 -21.64 27.79
C LEU A 309 21.90 -21.92 29.09
N LYS A 310 20.59 -21.64 29.12
CA LYS A 310 19.76 -21.83 30.33
C LYS A 310 19.46 -23.30 30.54
N ALA A 311 19.12 -24.02 29.46
CA ALA A 311 18.97 -25.47 29.52
C ALA A 311 20.30 -26.14 29.90
N LEU A 312 21.41 -25.67 29.34
CA LEU A 312 22.74 -26.17 29.68
C LEU A 312 23.08 -25.97 31.16
N GLU A 313 22.86 -24.78 31.70
CA GLU A 313 23.06 -24.47 33.12
C GLU A 313 22.19 -25.34 34.03
N SER A 314 20.91 -25.51 33.67
CA SER A 314 20.01 -26.41 34.39
C SER A 314 20.47 -27.87 34.36
N LEU A 315 21.14 -28.30 33.29
CA LEU A 315 21.61 -29.68 33.14
C LEU A 315 22.89 -29.96 33.92
N TYR A 316 23.84 -29.01 33.97
CA TYR A 316 25.06 -29.20 34.77
C TYR A 316 24.88 -28.84 36.24
N GLY A 317 23.87 -28.04 36.60
CA GLY A 317 23.53 -27.74 38.00
C GLY A 317 24.74 -27.28 38.82
N SER A 318 24.99 -27.94 39.95
CA SER A 318 26.12 -27.64 40.85
C SER A 318 27.43 -28.38 40.49
N THR A 319 27.51 -29.06 39.34
CA THR A 319 28.65 -29.93 39.01
C THR A 319 29.99 -29.18 38.99
N PHE A 320 29.97 -27.92 38.57
CA PHE A 320 31.18 -27.07 38.48
C PHE A 320 31.29 -26.06 39.62
N ASP A 321 30.48 -26.18 40.67
CA ASP A 321 30.55 -25.29 41.83
C ASP A 321 31.92 -25.39 42.50
N GLY A 322 32.52 -24.24 42.79
CA GLY A 322 33.87 -24.15 43.37
C GLY A 322 35.01 -24.35 42.37
N VAL A 323 34.74 -24.65 41.09
CA VAL A 323 35.77 -24.71 40.05
C VAL A 323 36.05 -23.31 39.53
N LEU A 324 37.29 -22.85 39.69
CA LEU A 324 37.75 -21.52 39.24
C LEU A 324 38.68 -21.65 38.03
N ILE A 325 38.44 -20.83 37.02
CA ILE A 325 39.28 -20.67 35.83
C ILE A 325 40.11 -19.39 36.00
N THR A 326 41.44 -19.52 35.91
CA THR A 326 42.34 -18.38 35.75
C THR A 326 42.17 -17.81 34.35
N ARG A 327 41.60 -16.61 34.23
CA ARG A 327 41.43 -15.88 32.97
C ARG A 327 42.77 -15.30 32.51
N GLY A 328 42.88 -14.92 31.24
CA GLY A 328 44.08 -14.27 30.70
C GLY A 328 44.44 -12.94 31.38
N THR A 329 43.52 -12.36 32.15
CA THR A 329 43.74 -11.19 33.01
C THR A 329 44.38 -11.52 34.36
N GLY A 330 44.58 -12.81 34.68
CA GLY A 330 44.99 -13.30 36.01
C GLY A 330 43.85 -13.44 37.02
N GLU A 331 42.65 -12.97 36.68
CA GLU A 331 41.45 -13.08 37.52
C GLU A 331 40.94 -14.52 37.57
N LYS A 332 40.48 -14.97 38.73
CA LYS A 332 39.87 -16.29 38.92
C LYS A 332 38.35 -16.15 38.97
N THR A 333 37.66 -16.71 37.98
CA THR A 333 36.20 -16.70 37.91
C THR A 333 35.63 -18.12 37.88
N ALA A 334 34.39 -18.30 38.33
CA ALA A 334 33.70 -19.58 38.20
C ALA A 334 33.54 -20.00 36.72
N VAL A 335 33.38 -21.31 36.49
CA VAL A 335 33.01 -21.86 35.18
C VAL A 335 31.65 -21.30 34.76
N THR A 336 31.56 -20.73 33.56
CA THR A 336 30.30 -20.18 33.04
C THR A 336 29.68 -21.11 31.97
N PRO A 337 28.38 -20.96 31.63
CA PRO A 337 27.78 -21.70 30.52
C PRO A 337 28.56 -21.53 29.21
N GLN A 338 29.16 -20.36 28.98
CA GLN A 338 29.93 -20.08 27.76
C GLN A 338 31.23 -20.90 27.70
N ASP A 339 31.89 -21.12 28.84
CA ASP A 339 33.08 -21.97 28.93
C ASP A 339 32.73 -23.43 28.58
N VAL A 340 31.60 -23.91 29.12
CA VAL A 340 31.08 -25.27 28.83
C VAL A 340 30.68 -25.39 27.36
N VAL A 341 30.06 -24.37 26.76
CA VAL A 341 29.75 -24.34 25.31
C VAL A 341 31.03 -24.40 24.48
N GLY A 342 32.08 -23.70 24.88
CA GLY A 342 33.39 -23.75 24.21
C GLY A 342 33.91 -25.18 24.11
N ALA A 343 33.94 -25.89 25.24
CA ALA A 343 34.36 -27.28 25.31
C ALA A 343 33.41 -28.24 24.58
N LEU A 344 32.08 -28.02 24.69
CA LEU A 344 31.08 -28.81 23.97
C LEU A 344 31.23 -28.69 22.46
N ARG A 345 31.49 -27.49 21.93
CA ARG A 345 31.64 -27.26 20.50
C ARG A 345 32.83 -28.04 19.92
N GLU A 346 33.90 -28.19 20.69
CA GLU A 346 35.03 -29.03 20.34
C GLU A 346 34.65 -30.52 20.43
N ALA A 347 34.12 -30.95 21.58
CA ALA A 347 33.78 -32.35 21.85
C ALA A 347 32.76 -32.92 20.85
N LEU A 348 31.75 -32.13 20.46
CA LEU A 348 30.67 -32.58 19.58
C LEU A 348 31.12 -32.81 18.13
N ARG A 349 32.26 -32.26 17.72
CA ARG A 349 32.88 -32.54 16.42
C ARG A 349 33.74 -33.80 16.43
N GLY A 350 34.09 -34.30 17.62
CA GLY A 350 34.85 -35.52 17.80
C GLY A 350 34.10 -36.75 17.32
N LYS A 351 34.79 -37.59 16.55
CA LYS A 351 34.28 -38.87 16.01
C LYS A 351 34.71 -40.07 16.86
N THR A 352 35.71 -39.89 17.71
CA THR A 352 36.22 -40.93 18.62
C THR A 352 35.87 -40.61 20.07
N ALA A 353 35.82 -41.63 20.94
CA ALA A 353 35.54 -41.41 22.36
C ALA A 353 36.55 -40.47 23.04
N ALA A 354 37.81 -40.46 22.57
CA ALA A 354 38.85 -39.57 23.06
C ALA A 354 38.59 -38.12 22.66
N GLU A 355 38.28 -37.85 21.39
CA GLU A 355 37.95 -36.49 20.89
C GLU A 355 36.68 -35.92 21.52
N ARG A 356 35.77 -36.79 21.99
CA ARG A 356 34.52 -36.42 22.66
C ARG A 356 34.69 -36.15 24.15
N THR A 357 35.92 -36.19 24.66
CA THR A 357 36.26 -35.82 26.03
C THR A 357 37.12 -34.57 26.01
N VAL A 358 36.56 -33.44 26.44
CA VAL A 358 37.26 -32.14 26.43
C VAL A 358 37.35 -31.59 27.85
N GLU A 359 38.54 -31.09 28.19
CA GLU A 359 38.82 -30.46 29.48
C GLU A 359 38.91 -28.94 29.33
N ILE A 360 38.10 -28.23 30.12
CA ILE A 360 38.19 -26.80 30.32
C ILE A 360 39.44 -26.53 31.16
N LYS A 361 40.46 -25.93 30.56
CA LYS A 361 41.71 -25.58 31.26
C LYS A 361 41.42 -24.55 32.36
N THR A 362 41.56 -24.98 33.61
CA THR A 362 41.37 -24.12 34.79
C THR A 362 42.59 -23.23 35.07
N ASN A 363 43.75 -23.58 34.52
CA ASN A 363 44.96 -22.77 34.59
C ASN A 363 45.71 -22.83 33.23
N PRO A 364 45.44 -21.91 32.30
CA PRO A 364 46.18 -21.85 31.05
C PRO A 364 47.59 -21.32 31.34
N ASN A 365 48.58 -22.21 31.34
CA ASN A 365 50.00 -21.83 31.23
C ASN A 365 50.32 -21.35 29.82
#